data_AF-A0A3D0H6Z8-F1
#
_entry.id   AF-A0A3D0H6Z8-F1
#
_cell.length_a   1.000
_cell.length_b   1.000
_cell.length_c   1.000
_cell.angle_alpha   90.00
_cell.angle_beta   90.00
_cell.angle_gamma   90.00
#
_symmetry.space_group_name_H-M   'P 1'
#
loop_
_entity.id
_entity.type
_entity.pdbx_description
1 polymer ?
#
loop_
_entity_poly.entity_id
_entity_poly.type
_entity_poly.pdbx_seq_one_letter_code
_entity_poly.pdbx_strand_id
1 'polypeptide(L)'
;CQVVRPPKITGHEDYENPQHLDRLVAAAGAEPVDWSFKATCCGASMGIPHREIGRDLIAKLLAHAYASGAQAIVACCPLCQSNLDLYQPELRRQHEGLRRHPPLPILYYTEILAIAFGQETVRAGLKSHLVDPRPLIGSATGRSRPANENQKPTALARAFRRLGAADQRLMDIDSTP
;
A
#
# COMPACT_ATOMS: atom_id res chain seq x y z
N CYS A 1 7.97 9.86 -3.43
CA CYS A 1 8.90 10.99 -3.67
C CYS A 1 10.37 10.63 -3.40
N GLN A 2 10.79 10.36 -2.16
CA GLN A 2 12.21 10.10 -1.81
C GLN A 2 12.77 8.77 -2.33
N VAL A 3 11.90 7.82 -2.66
CA VAL A 3 12.31 6.50 -3.19
C VAL A 3 12.94 6.62 -4.59
N VAL A 4 12.44 7.55 -5.42
CA VAL A 4 12.83 7.66 -6.84
C VAL A 4 13.55 8.94 -7.18
N ARG A 5 13.56 9.93 -6.28
CA ARG A 5 14.27 11.20 -6.46
C ARG A 5 15.33 11.38 -5.36
N PRO A 6 16.50 11.97 -5.68
CA PRO A 6 16.92 12.43 -7.01
C PRO A 6 17.48 11.29 -7.88
N PRO A 7 17.16 11.26 -9.19
CA PRO A 7 17.54 10.17 -10.09
C PRO A 7 19.04 9.95 -10.20
N LYS A 8 19.83 11.01 -10.08
CA LYS A 8 21.31 10.96 -10.07
C LYS A 8 21.88 10.11 -8.93
N ILE A 9 21.12 9.89 -7.87
CA ILE A 9 21.51 9.10 -6.69
C ILE A 9 20.77 7.76 -6.68
N THR A 10 19.46 7.77 -6.97
CA THR A 10 18.60 6.59 -6.87
C THR A 10 18.68 5.66 -8.08
N GLY A 11 19.27 6.11 -9.19
CA GLY A 11 19.34 5.37 -10.45
C GLY A 11 17.99 5.11 -11.12
N HIS A 12 16.92 5.75 -10.65
CA HIS A 12 15.59 5.61 -11.24
C HIS A 12 15.42 6.60 -12.39
N GLU A 13 15.43 6.10 -13.63
CA GLU A 13 15.26 6.93 -14.83
C GLU A 13 13.80 7.43 -14.98
N ASP A 14 12.82 6.55 -14.75
CA ASP A 14 11.39 6.87 -14.84
C ASP A 14 10.81 7.41 -13.51
N TYR A 15 11.51 8.35 -12.87
CA TYR A 15 11.12 8.87 -11.55
C TYR A 15 9.85 9.73 -11.54
N GLU A 16 9.41 10.22 -12.71
CA GLU A 16 8.13 10.93 -12.89
C GLU A 16 6.93 9.97 -13.01
N ASN A 17 7.15 8.76 -13.51
CA ASN A 17 6.12 7.74 -13.69
C ASN A 17 6.59 6.37 -13.15
N PRO A 18 6.95 6.26 -11.86
CA PRO A 18 7.56 5.05 -11.33
C PRO A 18 6.56 3.88 -11.29
N GLN A 19 6.97 2.72 -11.80
CA GLN A 19 6.11 1.53 -11.96
C GLN A 19 6.40 0.40 -10.96
N HIS A 20 7.41 0.55 -10.09
CA HIS A 20 7.85 -0.54 -9.22
C HIS A 20 6.79 -0.96 -8.20
N LEU A 21 6.09 0.01 -7.60
CA LEU A 21 5.02 -0.28 -6.64
C LEU A 21 3.77 -0.81 -7.35
N ASP A 22 3.45 -0.28 -8.53
CA ASP A 22 2.34 -0.76 -9.36
C ASP A 22 2.51 -2.24 -9.71
N ARG A 23 3.71 -2.63 -10.16
CA ARG A 23 4.06 -4.03 -10.46
C ARG A 23 4.01 -4.92 -9.22
N LEU A 24 4.44 -4.41 -8.06
CA LEU A 24 4.40 -5.16 -6.79
C LEU A 24 2.95 -5.44 -6.36
N VAL A 25 2.10 -4.41 -6.41
CA VAL A 25 0.69 -4.51 -6.05
C VAL A 25 -0.06 -5.43 -7.04
N ALA A 26 0.27 -5.34 -8.33
CA ALA A 26 -0.23 -6.29 -9.35
C ALA A 26 0.19 -7.74 -9.06
N ALA A 27 1.46 -7.95 -8.71
CA ALA A 27 1.98 -9.29 -8.38
C ALA A 27 1.34 -9.86 -7.10
N ALA A 28 0.92 -8.99 -6.17
CA ALA A 28 0.18 -9.35 -4.97
C ALA A 28 -1.31 -9.63 -5.22
N GLY A 29 -1.80 -9.46 -6.45
CA GLY A 29 -3.18 -9.77 -6.85
C GLY A 29 -4.17 -8.62 -6.77
N ALA A 30 -3.70 -7.39 -6.54
CA ALA A 30 -4.52 -6.18 -6.62
C ALA A 30 -4.39 -5.50 -7.99
N GLU A 31 -5.31 -4.61 -8.34
CA GLU A 31 -5.30 -3.89 -9.62
C GLU A 31 -4.73 -2.47 -9.40
N PRO A 32 -3.50 -2.17 -9.90
CA PRO A 32 -2.96 -0.82 -9.80
C PRO A 32 -3.72 0.12 -10.76
N VAL A 33 -4.21 1.23 -10.22
CA VAL A 33 -4.83 2.31 -11.00
C VAL A 33 -3.73 3.18 -11.59
N ASP A 34 -3.78 3.44 -12.90
CA ASP A 34 -2.89 4.41 -13.53
C ASP A 34 -3.36 5.85 -13.28
N TRP A 35 -2.48 6.68 -12.73
CA TRP A 35 -2.81 8.05 -12.32
C TRP A 35 -1.56 8.91 -12.14
N SER A 36 -1.68 10.21 -12.42
CA SER A 36 -0.54 11.13 -12.46
C SER A 36 0.02 11.52 -11.08
N PHE A 37 -0.71 11.26 -10.00
CA PHE A 37 -0.33 11.71 -8.64
C PHE A 37 0.52 10.70 -7.86
N LYS A 38 0.86 9.55 -8.46
CA LYS A 38 1.59 8.47 -7.76
C LYS A 38 3.00 8.83 -7.28
N ALA A 39 3.67 9.78 -7.95
CA ALA A 39 4.99 10.27 -7.55
C ALA A 39 4.93 11.56 -6.70
N THR A 40 3.74 12.11 -6.46
CA THR A 40 3.52 13.37 -5.74
C THR A 40 3.85 13.22 -4.25
N CYS A 41 4.38 14.28 -3.64
CA CYS A 41 4.70 14.29 -2.22
C CYS A 41 3.43 14.31 -1.36
N CYS A 42 3.40 13.54 -0.28
CA CYS A 42 2.31 13.56 0.70
C CYS A 42 2.35 14.78 1.63
N GLY A 43 3.41 15.60 1.58
CA GLY A 43 3.55 16.81 2.42
C GLY A 43 4.04 16.56 3.85
N ALA A 44 4.31 15.32 4.27
CA ALA A 44 4.70 15.00 5.65
C ALA A 44 5.97 15.75 6.12
N SER A 45 6.93 15.99 5.22
CA SER A 45 8.17 16.71 5.52
C SER A 45 7.99 18.22 5.72
N MET A 46 6.83 18.79 5.37
CA MET A 46 6.54 20.21 5.55
C MET A 46 6.39 20.59 7.04
N GLY A 47 6.13 19.59 7.89
CA GLY A 47 6.12 19.73 9.35
C GLY A 47 5.13 20.78 9.88
N ILE A 48 5.43 21.30 11.07
CA ILE A 48 4.65 22.33 11.76
C ILE A 48 4.70 23.71 11.08
N PRO A 49 5.83 24.16 10.47
CA PRO A 49 5.89 25.51 9.90
C PRO A 49 4.98 25.73 8.69
N HIS A 50 4.69 24.68 7.92
CA HIS A 50 3.95 24.78 6.65
C HIS A 50 2.77 23.79 6.59
N ARG A 51 2.02 23.67 7.69
CA ARG A 51 0.92 22.70 7.83
C ARG A 51 -0.15 22.84 6.77
N GLU A 52 -0.51 24.08 6.41
CA GLU A 52 -1.54 24.36 5.39
C GLU A 52 -1.12 23.80 4.03
N ILE A 53 0.13 24.04 3.61
CA ILE A 53 0.67 23.49 2.36
C ILE A 53 0.67 21.96 2.40
N GLY A 54 1.09 21.36 3.53
CA GLY A 54 1.04 19.91 3.70
C GLY A 54 -0.38 19.35 3.56
N ARG A 55 -1.36 20.01 4.17
CA ARG A 55 -2.79 19.64 4.12
C ARG A 55 -3.37 19.75 2.72
N ASP A 56 -3.03 20.81 1.99
CA ASP A 56 -3.46 21.00 0.60
C ASP A 56 -2.92 19.89 -0.32
N LEU A 57 -1.67 19.46 -0.10
CA LEU A 57 -1.09 18.35 -0.85
C LEU A 57 -1.83 17.04 -0.59
N ILE A 58 -2.16 16.73 0.68
CA ILE A 58 -2.95 15.55 1.05
C ILE A 58 -4.34 15.63 0.41
N ALA A 59 -5.01 16.78 0.51
CA ALA A 59 -6.36 16.96 -0.03
C ALA A 59 -6.39 16.74 -1.55
N LYS A 60 -5.40 17.28 -2.29
CA LYS A 60 -5.24 17.05 -3.73
C LYS A 60 -4.99 15.56 -4.03
N LEU A 61 -4.08 14.93 -3.31
CA LEU A 61 -3.73 13.52 -3.52
C LEU A 61 -4.95 12.60 -3.32
N LEU A 62 -5.71 12.80 -2.24
CA LEU A 62 -6.95 12.07 -1.98
C LEU A 62 -8.01 12.34 -3.05
N ALA A 63 -8.22 13.61 -3.44
CA ALA A 63 -9.20 13.97 -4.47
C ALA A 63 -8.88 13.30 -5.81
N HIS A 64 -7.61 13.29 -6.23
CA HIS A 64 -7.17 12.62 -7.44
C HIS A 64 -7.24 11.10 -7.35
N ALA A 65 -6.99 10.51 -6.18
CA ALA A 65 -7.20 9.08 -5.96
C ALA A 65 -8.67 8.69 -6.16
N TYR A 66 -9.61 9.44 -5.58
CA TYR A 66 -11.04 9.21 -5.82
C TYR A 66 -11.43 9.42 -7.27
N ALA A 67 -10.93 10.48 -7.92
CA ALA A 67 -11.22 10.76 -9.33
C ALA A 67 -10.71 9.67 -10.27
N SER A 68 -9.66 8.95 -9.88
CA SER A 68 -9.10 7.82 -10.63
C SER A 68 -9.82 6.49 -10.32
N GLY A 69 -10.81 6.49 -9.43
CA GLY A 69 -11.55 5.28 -9.04
C GLY A 69 -10.84 4.39 -8.02
N ALA A 70 -9.81 4.89 -7.33
CA ALA A 70 -9.07 4.11 -6.34
C ALA A 70 -9.94 3.75 -5.12
N GLN A 71 -9.84 2.51 -4.67
CA GLN A 71 -10.50 2.02 -3.45
C GLN A 71 -9.60 2.13 -2.22
N ALA A 72 -8.28 2.12 -2.42
CA ALA A 72 -7.26 2.27 -1.39
C ALA A 72 -5.99 2.88 -2.01
N ILE A 73 -5.12 3.46 -1.18
CA ILE A 73 -3.77 3.88 -1.57
C ILE A 73 -2.78 2.92 -0.93
N VAL A 74 -1.83 2.44 -1.72
CA VAL A 74 -0.67 1.69 -1.22
C VAL A 74 0.52 2.63 -1.11
N ALA A 75 1.11 2.72 0.08
CA ALA A 75 2.27 3.55 0.36
C ALA A 75 3.53 2.69 0.56
N CYS A 76 4.66 3.18 0.06
CA CYS A 76 5.99 2.60 0.30
C CYS A 76 6.80 3.36 1.35
N CYS A 77 6.23 4.41 1.95
CA CYS A 77 6.87 5.25 2.95
C CYS A 77 5.96 5.35 4.19
N PRO A 78 6.44 5.03 5.40
CA PRO A 78 5.63 5.10 6.61
C PRO A 78 5.06 6.49 6.88
N LEU A 79 5.84 7.55 6.61
CA LEU A 79 5.34 8.92 6.72
C LEU A 79 4.21 9.21 5.74
N CYS A 80 4.25 8.65 4.52
CA CYS A 80 3.14 8.81 3.58
C CYS A 80 1.88 8.10 4.08
N GLN A 81 2.02 6.88 4.59
CA GLN A 81 0.89 6.14 5.17
C GLN A 81 0.25 6.93 6.31
N SER A 82 1.02 7.24 7.36
CA SER A 82 0.49 7.90 8.55
C SER A 82 -0.06 9.29 8.24
N ASN A 83 0.60 10.06 7.37
CA ASN A 83 0.19 11.43 7.07
C ASN A 83 -1.12 11.46 6.27
N LEU A 84 -1.28 10.58 5.27
CA LEU A 84 -2.54 10.49 4.53
C LEU A 84 -3.67 10.00 5.43
N ASP A 85 -3.41 9.01 6.29
CA ASP A 85 -4.42 8.41 7.17
C ASP A 85 -4.89 9.39 8.27
N LEU A 86 -3.94 10.08 8.92
CA LEU A 86 -4.21 10.99 10.03
C LEU A 86 -5.08 12.19 9.67
N TYR A 87 -4.87 12.79 8.50
CA TYR A 87 -5.53 14.04 8.15
C TYR A 87 -6.88 13.86 7.45
N GLN A 88 -7.28 12.64 7.07
CA GLN A 88 -8.57 12.45 6.38
C GLN A 88 -9.77 12.99 7.19
N PRO A 89 -9.92 12.73 8.51
CA PRO A 89 -11.08 13.22 9.26
C PRO A 89 -11.18 14.75 9.31
N GLU A 90 -10.04 15.45 9.40
CA GLU A 90 -10.00 16.91 9.38
C GLU A 90 -10.33 17.45 7.98
N LEU A 91 -9.62 16.96 6.95
CA LEU A 91 -9.77 17.44 5.58
C LEU A 91 -11.18 17.16 5.02
N ARG A 92 -11.79 16.04 5.38
CA ARG A 92 -13.17 15.72 4.98
C ARG A 92 -14.20 16.65 5.59
N ARG A 93 -13.91 17.30 6.74
CA ARG A 93 -14.80 18.35 7.28
C ARG A 93 -14.69 19.65 6.47
N GLN A 94 -13.50 19.96 5.98
CA GLN A 94 -13.17 21.21 5.28
C GLN A 94 -13.45 21.16 3.77
N HIS A 95 -13.35 19.99 3.14
CA HIS A 95 -13.49 19.83 1.69
C HIS A 95 -14.69 18.95 1.35
N GLU A 96 -15.75 19.56 0.83
CA GLU A 96 -16.97 18.85 0.40
C GLU A 96 -16.68 17.75 -0.63
N GLY A 97 -15.77 18.02 -1.57
CA GLY A 97 -15.33 17.05 -2.58
C GLY A 97 -14.71 15.78 -1.99
N LEU A 98 -14.10 15.84 -0.80
CA LEU A 98 -13.62 14.66 -0.08
C LEU A 98 -14.71 14.03 0.77
N ARG A 99 -15.56 14.86 1.38
CA ARG A 99 -16.65 14.43 2.27
C ARG A 99 -17.65 13.49 1.59
N ARG A 100 -17.92 13.70 0.30
CA ARG A 100 -18.89 12.92 -0.50
C ARG A 100 -18.45 11.48 -0.80
N HIS A 101 -17.17 11.16 -0.64
CA HIS A 101 -16.63 9.80 -0.84
C HIS A 101 -16.44 9.11 0.51
N PRO A 102 -16.42 7.78 0.64
CA PRO A 102 -15.97 7.13 1.89
C PRO A 102 -14.50 7.42 2.17
N PRO A 103 -14.01 7.40 3.44
CA PRO A 103 -12.58 7.52 3.73
C PRO A 103 -11.78 6.43 3.02
N LEU A 104 -10.60 6.77 2.52
CA LEU A 104 -9.82 5.89 1.65
C LEU A 104 -8.74 5.19 2.47
N PRO A 105 -8.77 3.85 2.61
CA PRO A 105 -7.76 3.16 3.41
C PRO A 105 -6.36 3.32 2.82
N ILE A 106 -5.37 3.55 3.69
CA ILE A 106 -3.97 3.75 3.30
C ILE A 106 -3.14 2.57 3.81
N LEU A 107 -2.84 1.63 2.93
CA LEU A 107 -2.08 0.42 3.25
C LEU A 107 -0.59 0.64 3.03
N TYR A 108 0.23 0.09 3.91
CA TYR A 108 1.66 -0.02 3.64
C TYR A 108 1.92 -1.24 2.76
N TYR A 109 2.85 -1.14 1.81
CA TYR A 109 3.06 -2.18 0.79
C TYR A 109 3.37 -3.57 1.38
N THR A 110 4.01 -3.64 2.56
CA THR A 110 4.27 -4.94 3.22
C THR A 110 3.01 -5.58 3.76
N GLU A 111 1.97 -4.80 4.09
CA GLU A 111 0.66 -5.34 4.51
C GLU A 111 -0.01 -6.05 3.32
N ILE A 112 0.07 -5.45 2.12
CA ILE A 112 -0.41 -6.08 0.88
C ILE A 112 0.33 -7.39 0.61
N LEU A 113 1.65 -7.40 0.76
CA LEU A 113 2.45 -8.62 0.59
C LEU A 113 2.10 -9.69 1.63
N ALA A 114 1.94 -9.30 2.90
CA ALA A 114 1.56 -10.22 3.96
C ALA A 114 0.18 -10.85 3.69
N ILE A 115 -0.79 -10.07 3.22
CA ILE A 115 -2.10 -10.56 2.79
C ILE A 115 -1.96 -11.55 1.62
N ALA A 116 -1.16 -11.20 0.60
CA ALA A 116 -0.92 -12.05 -0.55
C ALA A 116 -0.22 -13.37 -0.19
N PHE A 117 0.61 -13.36 0.85
CA PHE A 117 1.27 -14.56 1.41
C PHE A 117 0.40 -15.33 2.41
N GLY A 118 -0.84 -14.90 2.67
CA GLY A 118 -1.75 -15.58 3.60
C GLY A 118 -1.33 -15.46 5.07
N GLN A 119 -0.56 -14.43 5.44
CA GLN A 119 -0.12 -14.21 6.81
C GLN A 119 -1.26 -13.66 7.67
N GLU A 120 -1.85 -14.49 8.52
CA GLU A 120 -3.01 -14.10 9.34
C GLU A 120 -2.66 -13.04 10.41
N THR A 121 -1.39 -12.98 10.84
CA THR A 121 -0.88 -11.99 11.81
C THR A 121 -1.07 -10.54 11.34
N VAL A 122 -1.13 -10.30 10.01
CA VAL A 122 -1.37 -8.97 9.45
C VAL A 122 -2.69 -8.38 9.93
N ARG A 123 -3.71 -9.21 10.21
CA ARG A 123 -5.03 -8.74 10.65
C ARG A 123 -5.00 -7.97 11.96
N ALA A 124 -4.03 -8.27 12.84
CA ALA A 124 -3.85 -7.51 14.07
C ALA A 124 -3.39 -6.07 13.76
N GLY A 125 -2.41 -5.91 12.86
CA GLY A 125 -1.92 -4.59 12.44
C GLY A 125 -2.96 -3.76 11.70
N LEU A 126 -3.80 -4.39 10.86
CA LEU A 126 -4.87 -3.71 10.13
C LEU A 126 -5.91 -3.03 11.05
N LYS A 127 -6.06 -3.50 12.30
CA LYS A 127 -6.97 -2.88 13.29
C LYS A 127 -6.46 -1.53 13.82
N SER A 128 -5.17 -1.25 13.65
CA SER A 128 -4.53 -0.02 14.15
C SER A 128 -4.60 1.14 13.17
N HIS A 129 -5.15 0.93 11.97
CA HIS A 129 -5.37 2.00 10.98
C HIS A 129 -6.47 2.96 11.48
N LEU A 130 -6.34 4.25 11.16
CA LEU A 130 -7.38 5.24 11.47
C LEU A 130 -8.58 5.10 10.54
N VAL A 131 -8.31 4.74 9.28
CA VAL A 131 -9.34 4.30 8.33
C VAL A 131 -9.24 2.79 8.14
N ASP A 132 -10.28 2.07 8.56
CA ASP A 132 -10.31 0.61 8.54
C ASP A 132 -10.22 0.01 7.12
N PRO A 133 -9.14 -0.72 6.77
CA PRO A 133 -8.98 -1.34 5.46
C PRO A 133 -9.67 -2.71 5.35
N ARG A 134 -10.10 -3.32 6.46
CA ARG A 134 -10.61 -4.70 6.50
C ARG A 134 -11.85 -4.92 5.61
N PRO A 135 -12.80 -3.97 5.48
CA PRO A 135 -13.94 -4.13 4.58
C PRO A 135 -13.53 -4.35 3.12
N LEU A 136 -12.42 -3.77 2.67
CA LEU A 136 -11.89 -3.99 1.32
C LEU A 136 -11.24 -5.37 1.19
N ILE A 137 -10.46 -5.77 2.20
CA ILE A 137 -9.69 -7.01 2.18
C ILE A 137 -10.58 -8.25 2.31
N GLY A 138 -11.66 -8.17 3.10
CA GLY A 138 -12.63 -9.27 3.25
C GLY A 138 -13.31 -9.67 1.93
N SER A 139 -13.43 -8.73 0.99
CA SER A 139 -13.96 -8.99 -0.36
C SER A 139 -12.93 -9.63 -1.31
N ALA A 140 -11.63 -9.48 -1.01
CA ALA A 140 -10.52 -10.04 -1.78
C ALA A 140 -10.15 -11.46 -1.33
N THR A 141 -10.25 -11.77 -0.04
CA THR A 141 -9.94 -13.10 0.51
C THR A 141 -10.97 -14.18 0.18
N GLY A 142 -12.14 -13.80 -0.36
CA GLY A 142 -13.19 -14.72 -0.83
C GLY A 142 -13.11 -15.06 -2.33
N ARG A 143 -12.20 -14.42 -3.08
CA ARG A 143 -11.87 -14.77 -4.47
C ARG A 143 -10.39 -15.12 -4.55
N SER A 144 -10.02 -16.22 -3.89
CA SER A 144 -8.95 -17.04 -4.46
C SER A 144 -9.45 -17.49 -5.83
N ARG A 145 -9.11 -16.74 -6.89
CA ARG A 145 -9.17 -17.29 -8.25
C ARG A 145 -8.38 -18.60 -8.14
N PRO A 146 -8.97 -19.79 -8.39
CA PRO A 146 -8.22 -21.03 -8.32
C PRO A 146 -6.99 -20.80 -9.19
N ALA A 147 -5.81 -21.04 -8.62
CA ALA A 147 -4.58 -20.96 -9.36
C ALA A 147 -4.80 -21.83 -10.60
N ASN A 148 -4.94 -21.20 -11.78
CA ASN A 148 -5.16 -21.93 -13.01
C ASN A 148 -3.97 -22.90 -13.13
N GLU A 149 -4.26 -24.20 -13.16
CA GLU A 149 -3.28 -25.28 -13.21
C GLU A 149 -2.39 -25.18 -14.47
N ASN A 150 -2.80 -24.38 -15.46
CA ASN A 150 -2.03 -24.04 -16.65
C ASN A 150 -1.24 -22.72 -16.59
N GLN A 151 -1.25 -21.98 -15.47
CA GLN A 151 -0.41 -20.79 -15.32
C GLN A 151 0.91 -21.21 -14.70
N LYS A 152 1.91 -21.45 -15.57
CA LYS A 152 3.28 -21.84 -15.15
C LYS A 152 3.70 -20.94 -13.98
N PRO A 153 3.98 -21.52 -12.79
CA PRO A 153 4.32 -20.71 -11.63
C PRO A 153 5.53 -19.86 -11.98
N THR A 154 5.39 -18.55 -11.76
CA THR A 154 6.49 -17.61 -11.92
C THR A 154 7.69 -18.09 -11.10
N ALA A 155 8.91 -17.81 -11.56
CA ALA A 155 10.14 -18.25 -10.90
C ALA A 155 10.14 -17.92 -9.38
N LEU A 156 9.48 -16.81 -9.00
CA LEU A 156 9.25 -16.41 -7.62
C LEU A 156 8.34 -17.39 -6.84
N ALA A 157 7.20 -17.79 -7.41
CA ALA A 157 6.29 -18.77 -6.79
C ALA A 157 6.94 -20.16 -6.63
N ARG A 158 7.87 -20.54 -7.54
CA ARG A 158 8.69 -21.76 -7.38
C ARG A 158 9.76 -21.61 -6.29
N ALA A 159 10.37 -20.42 -6.16
CA ALA A 159 11.34 -20.14 -5.10
C ALA A 159 10.69 -20.17 -3.71
N PHE A 160 9.46 -19.63 -3.57
CA PHE A 160 8.71 -19.65 -2.31
C PHE A 160 8.32 -21.06 -1.86
N ARG A 161 7.94 -21.96 -2.77
CA ARG A 161 7.68 -23.37 -2.41
C ARG A 161 8.94 -24.11 -1.92
N ARG A 162 10.12 -23.72 -2.40
CA ARG A 162 11.41 -24.28 -1.93
C ARG A 162 11.83 -23.73 -0.57
N LEU A 163 11.53 -22.46 -0.29
CA LEU A 163 11.81 -21.84 1.01
C LEU A 163 10.84 -22.31 2.10
N GLY A 164 9.54 -22.45 1.79
CA GLY A 164 8.55 -22.96 2.75
C GLY A 164 8.77 -24.42 3.20
N ALA A 165 9.48 -25.23 2.41
CA ALA A 165 9.88 -26.58 2.80
C ALA A 165 11.16 -26.63 3.66
N ALA A 166 11.92 -25.53 3.71
CA ALA A 166 13.16 -25.45 4.48
C ALA A 166 12.95 -24.90 5.90
N ASP A 167 11.87 -24.14 6.13
CA ASP A 167 11.64 -23.38 7.37
C ASP A 167 11.02 -24.21 8.51
N GLN A 168 10.51 -25.41 8.20
CA GLN A 168 9.94 -26.32 9.22
C GLN A 168 10.98 -26.92 10.17
N ARG A 169 12.28 -26.68 9.95
CA ARG A 169 13.38 -27.09 10.84
C ARG A 169 13.89 -25.99 11.77
N LEU A 170 13.47 -24.72 11.57
CA LEU A 170 13.89 -23.59 12.39
C LEU A 170 12.92 -23.28 13.54
N MET A 171 11.67 -23.75 13.44
CA MET A 171 10.66 -23.57 14.50
C MET A 171 10.76 -24.60 15.65
N ASP A 172 11.56 -25.66 15.51
CA ASP A 172 11.69 -26.72 16.52
C ASP A 172 12.86 -26.51 17.51
N ILE A 173 13.64 -25.42 17.40
CA ILE A 173 14.82 -25.19 18.26
C ILE A 173 14.47 -24.50 19.59
N ASP A 174 13.30 -23.85 19.69
CA ASP A 174 12.93 -23.04 20.87
C ASP A 174 11.94 -23.74 21.83
N SER A 175 11.86 -25.09 21.78
CA SER A 175 10.96 -25.88 22.62
C SER A 175 11.62 -27.10 23.27
N THR A 176 12.80 -26.88 23.86
CA THR A 176 13.31 -27.76 24.93
C THR A 176 13.50 -26.94 26.20
N PRO A 177 13.09 -27.48 27.37
CA PRO A 177 12.79 -26.72 28.59
C PRO A 177 14.00 -26.08 29.26
#